data_AF-A0A1Y0CB41-F1
#
_entry.id   AF-A0A1Y0CB41-F1
#
_cell.length_a   1.000
_cell.length_b   1.000
_cell.length_c   1.000
_cell.angle_alpha   90.00
_cell.angle_beta   90.00
_cell.angle_gamma   90.00
#
_symmetry.space_group_name_H-M   'P 1'
#
loop_
_entity.id
_entity.type
_entity.pdbx_description
1 polymer ?
#
loop_
_entity_poly.entity_id
_entity_poly.type
_entity_poly.pdbx_seq_one_letter_code
_entity_poly.pdbx_strand_id
1 'polypeptide(L)'
;MTRVVRLTYADGMDGPQKPKQKPNWTEVPPRDWAEEQAHRVALEVSRLRGKRTGQWLADRTRELGYPLTRAVISDIEVGRRRYVTTAELIVLARALDTAPIALLYPAPYRDTIQILPTPEGGQPRDFQKIVAVQWFSGDPKPTLDLPDNSAQPELTLDALGLSMVDQMNYDSHLLALTRARKASDLAARKWDLIAKLRVRRNAKRQGLDKVSDEELDDLTAEIGELQERIDELWKLGGRDLHAEAVDEMFGDRDGG
;
A
#
# COMPACT_ATOMS: atom_id res chain seq x y z
N MET A 1 42.85 -28.53 65.19
CA MET A 1 43.42 -27.39 64.46
C MET A 1 43.34 -27.69 62.97
N THR A 2 42.37 -27.11 62.27
CA THR A 2 42.26 -27.22 60.81
C THR A 2 42.01 -25.82 60.27
N ARG A 3 42.95 -25.31 59.49
CA ARG A 3 42.98 -23.93 58.98
C ARG A 3 42.18 -23.87 57.69
N VAL A 4 41.03 -23.19 57.70
CA VAL A 4 40.24 -22.93 56.49
C VAL A 4 40.93 -21.82 55.69
N VAL A 5 41.39 -22.16 54.49
CA VAL A 5 41.97 -21.20 53.54
C VAL A 5 40.82 -20.55 52.77
N ARG A 6 40.62 -19.23 52.94
CA ARG A 6 39.77 -18.43 52.05
C ARG A 6 40.51 -18.23 50.72
N LEU A 7 39.96 -18.76 49.64
CA LEU A 7 40.32 -18.36 48.28
C LEU A 7 39.85 -16.91 48.06
N THR A 8 40.80 -15.98 48.02
CA THR A 8 40.58 -14.63 47.49
C THR A 8 40.52 -14.72 45.97
N TYR A 9 39.37 -14.41 45.39
CA TYR A 9 39.22 -14.23 43.95
C TYR A 9 40.10 -13.06 43.49
N ALA A 10 40.91 -13.28 42.47
CA ALA A 10 41.71 -12.25 41.83
C ALA A 10 40.78 -11.21 41.19
N ASP A 11 40.99 -9.96 41.59
CA ASP A 11 40.39 -8.77 41.02
C ASP A 11 40.93 -8.63 39.57
N GLY A 12 40.07 -8.83 38.55
CA GLY A 12 40.52 -8.70 37.15
C GLY A 12 39.82 -9.55 36.09
N MET A 13 38.72 -10.25 36.40
CA MET A 13 37.88 -10.82 35.34
C MET A 13 36.74 -9.86 35.02
N ASP A 14 36.90 -9.12 33.92
CA ASP A 14 35.79 -8.41 33.26
C ASP A 14 34.63 -9.41 33.13
N GLY A 15 33.54 -9.16 33.86
CA GLY A 15 32.31 -9.94 33.74
C GLY A 15 31.82 -9.96 32.29
N PRO A 16 30.90 -10.88 31.91
CA PRO A 16 30.42 -10.96 30.54
C PRO A 16 29.99 -9.58 30.04
N GLN A 17 30.77 -9.01 29.11
CA GLN A 17 30.52 -7.69 28.55
C GLN A 17 29.12 -7.74 27.94
N LYS A 18 28.23 -6.86 28.41
CA LYS A 18 26.89 -6.73 27.83
C LYS A 18 27.06 -6.59 26.32
N PRO A 19 26.32 -7.34 25.48
CA PRO A 19 26.45 -7.24 24.04
C PRO A 19 26.29 -5.77 23.64
N LYS A 20 27.28 -5.24 22.89
CA LYS A 20 27.27 -3.85 22.43
C LYS A 20 25.95 -3.59 21.71
N GLN A 21 25.23 -2.56 22.14
CA GLN A 21 23.94 -2.19 21.56
C GLN A 21 24.12 -1.92 20.06
N LYS A 22 23.21 -2.42 19.21
CA LYS A 22 23.27 -2.16 17.76
C LYS A 22 23.16 -0.66 17.49
N PRO A 23 23.93 -0.13 16.52
CA PRO A 23 23.91 1.29 16.23
C PRO A 23 22.57 1.74 15.64
N ASN A 24 22.16 2.97 15.96
CA ASN A 24 20.91 3.59 15.51
C ASN A 24 21.06 4.38 14.18
N TRP A 25 19.97 4.91 13.62
CA TRP A 25 19.98 5.70 12.37
C TRP A 25 20.88 6.94 12.45
N THR A 26 21.04 7.54 13.64
CA THR A 26 21.85 8.75 13.85
C THR A 26 23.35 8.46 13.95
N GLU A 27 23.73 7.29 14.46
CA GLU A 27 25.12 6.85 14.58
C GLU A 27 25.64 6.28 13.26
N VAL A 28 24.79 5.51 12.58
CA VAL A 28 25.10 4.90 11.29
C VAL A 28 23.91 5.15 10.36
N PRO A 29 24.05 6.02 9.35
CA PRO A 29 23.00 6.24 8.35
C PRO A 29 22.78 4.96 7.52
N PRO A 30 21.68 4.88 6.74
CA PRO A 30 21.47 3.78 5.80
C PRO A 30 22.67 3.54 4.90
N ARG A 31 23.07 2.28 4.76
CA ARG A 31 24.28 1.88 4.01
C ARG A 31 24.01 1.52 2.56
N ASP A 32 22.77 1.15 2.27
CA ASP A 32 22.33 0.69 0.97
C ASP A 32 20.86 1.07 0.72
N TRP A 33 20.42 0.84 -0.51
CA TRP A 33 19.07 1.13 -0.97
C TRP A 33 17.98 0.44 -0.13
N ALA A 34 18.23 -0.78 0.38
CA ALA A 34 17.25 -1.51 1.18
C ALA A 34 17.11 -0.90 2.58
N GLU A 35 18.22 -0.50 3.21
CA GLU A 35 18.20 0.22 4.48
C GLU A 35 17.54 1.60 4.34
N GLU A 36 17.68 2.27 3.19
CA GLU A 36 17.00 3.53 2.92
C GLU A 36 15.47 3.36 2.88
N GLN A 37 14.96 2.27 2.28
CA GLN A 37 13.53 1.94 2.32
C GLN A 37 13.05 1.76 3.76
N ALA A 38 13.78 0.97 4.56
CA ALA A 38 13.45 0.75 5.96
C ALA A 38 13.50 2.04 6.79
N HIS A 39 14.49 2.90 6.54
CA HIS A 39 14.63 4.17 7.21
C HIS A 39 13.46 5.12 6.90
N ARG A 40 13.01 5.19 5.64
CA ARG A 40 11.82 5.99 5.27
C ARG A 40 10.56 5.51 6.00
N VAL A 41 10.32 4.21 5.99
CA VAL A 41 9.19 3.62 6.72
C VAL A 41 9.29 3.92 8.21
N ALA A 42 10.47 3.79 8.81
CA ALA A 42 10.71 4.09 10.22
C ALA A 42 10.39 5.55 10.58
N LEU A 43 10.85 6.51 9.77
CA LEU A 43 10.57 7.92 9.96
C LEU A 43 9.07 8.22 9.84
N GLU A 44 8.39 7.64 8.85
CA GLU A 44 6.98 7.89 8.63
C GLU A 44 6.09 7.23 9.70
N VAL A 45 6.43 6.03 10.14
CA VAL A 45 5.79 5.36 11.29
C VAL A 45 5.92 6.24 12.55
N SER A 46 7.11 6.76 12.82
CA SER A 46 7.36 7.65 13.96
C SER A 46 6.52 8.95 13.84
N ARG A 47 6.48 9.54 12.65
CA ARG A 47 5.71 10.77 12.36
C ARG A 47 4.21 10.58 12.58
N LEU A 48 3.63 9.50 12.03
CA LEU A 48 2.20 9.19 12.13
C LEU A 48 1.79 8.74 13.53
N ARG A 49 2.66 7.99 14.23
CA ARG A 49 2.46 7.65 15.64
C ARG A 49 2.45 8.92 16.51
N GLY A 50 3.31 9.89 16.18
CA GLY A 50 3.41 11.16 16.88
C GLY A 50 3.72 10.97 18.36
N LYS A 51 2.91 11.56 19.25
CA LYS A 51 3.11 11.49 20.71
C LYS A 51 2.62 10.18 21.35
N ARG A 52 1.93 9.32 20.61
CA ARG A 52 1.41 8.04 21.14
C ARG A 52 2.56 7.11 21.48
N THR A 53 2.42 6.23 22.47
CA THR A 53 3.54 5.35 22.87
C THR A 53 3.77 4.23 21.85
N GLY A 54 4.97 3.64 21.83
CA GLY A 54 5.21 2.41 21.06
C GLY A 54 4.34 1.23 21.54
N GLN A 55 3.90 1.25 22.80
CA GLN A 55 2.95 0.27 23.32
C GLN A 55 1.57 0.42 22.68
N TRP A 56 1.09 1.65 22.50
CA TRP A 56 -0.18 1.91 21.82
C TRP A 56 -0.19 1.29 20.41
N LEU A 57 0.90 1.48 19.64
CA LEU A 57 0.99 0.89 18.31
C LEU A 57 1.10 -0.65 18.37
N ALA A 58 1.83 -1.19 19.34
CA ALA A 58 1.89 -2.64 19.57
C ALA A 58 0.50 -3.24 19.80
N ASP A 59 -0.33 -2.57 20.62
CA ASP A 59 -1.69 -3.02 20.92
C ASP A 59 -2.59 -2.98 19.69
N ARG A 60 -2.50 -1.92 18.88
CA ARG A 60 -3.22 -1.83 17.59
C ARG A 60 -2.85 -2.94 16.62
N THR A 61 -1.56 -3.28 16.50
CA THR A 61 -1.14 -4.38 15.63
C THR A 61 -1.61 -5.75 16.13
N ARG A 62 -1.73 -5.94 17.46
CA ARG A 62 -2.31 -7.15 18.06
C ARG A 62 -3.80 -7.28 17.77
N GLU A 63 -4.56 -6.19 17.84
CA GLU A 63 -5.99 -6.16 17.47
C GLU A 63 -6.22 -6.57 16.01
N LEU A 64 -5.23 -6.33 15.13
CA LEU A 64 -5.25 -6.73 13.72
C LEU A 64 -4.79 -8.18 13.47
N GLY A 65 -4.47 -8.93 14.52
CA GLY A 65 -4.05 -10.34 14.41
C GLY A 65 -2.57 -10.54 14.05
N TYR A 66 -1.76 -9.48 13.96
CA TYR A 66 -0.33 -9.57 13.69
C TYR A 66 0.46 -8.71 14.71
N PRO A 67 0.74 -9.25 15.91
CA PRO A 67 1.30 -8.47 17.01
C PRO A 67 2.77 -8.10 16.78
N LEU A 68 3.06 -6.80 16.67
CA LEU A 68 4.42 -6.26 16.82
C LEU A 68 4.65 -5.87 18.27
N THR A 69 5.80 -6.23 18.84
CA THR A 69 6.13 -5.80 20.20
C THR A 69 6.55 -4.33 20.23
N ARG A 70 6.39 -3.67 21.38
CA ARG A 70 6.94 -2.32 21.61
C ARG A 70 8.44 -2.24 21.29
N ALA A 71 9.19 -3.30 21.59
CA ALA A 71 10.62 -3.37 21.31
C ALA A 71 10.90 -3.40 19.80
N VAL A 72 10.16 -4.20 19.04
CA VAL A 72 10.27 -4.25 17.57
C VAL A 72 9.96 -2.89 16.95
N ILE A 73 8.87 -2.23 17.37
CA ILE A 73 8.51 -0.90 16.89
C ILE A 73 9.63 0.10 17.19
N SER A 74 10.15 0.10 18.43
CA SER A 74 11.27 0.99 18.80
C SER A 74 12.53 0.69 18.00
N ASP A 75 12.82 -0.58 17.71
CA ASP A 75 14.01 -0.97 16.97
C ASP A 75 13.92 -0.58 15.49
N ILE A 76 12.73 -0.61 14.90
CA ILE A 76 12.48 -0.08 13.54
C ILE A 76 12.69 1.44 13.54
N GLU A 77 12.01 2.17 14.44
CA GLU A 77 12.03 3.63 14.47
C GLU A 77 13.41 4.21 14.76
N VAL A 78 14.19 3.56 15.64
CA VAL A 78 15.55 3.99 16.00
C VAL A 78 16.60 3.38 15.06
N GLY A 79 16.26 2.35 14.30
CA GLY A 79 17.20 1.75 13.34
C GLY A 79 18.12 0.71 13.93
N ARG A 80 17.79 0.13 15.09
CA ARG A 80 18.47 -1.10 15.53
C ARG A 80 18.07 -2.29 14.67
N ARG A 81 16.89 -2.22 14.04
CA ARG A 81 16.41 -3.13 13.01
C ARG A 81 16.34 -2.38 11.67
N ARG A 82 17.13 -2.84 10.71
CA ARG A 82 17.36 -2.16 9.41
C ARG A 82 16.47 -2.66 8.27
N TYR A 83 15.34 -3.29 8.60
CA TYR A 83 14.39 -3.83 7.62
C TYR A 83 12.97 -3.81 8.18
N VAL A 84 11.99 -3.72 7.28
CA VAL A 84 10.56 -3.88 7.55
C VAL A 84 10.02 -4.89 6.56
N THR A 85 9.33 -5.92 7.04
CA THR A 85 8.73 -6.93 6.14
C THR A 85 7.48 -6.37 5.46
N THR A 86 7.04 -7.00 4.37
CA THR A 86 5.78 -6.65 3.69
C THR A 86 4.57 -6.79 4.62
N ALA A 87 4.55 -7.82 5.47
CA ALA A 87 3.51 -8.01 6.47
C ALA A 87 3.50 -6.88 7.51
N GLU A 88 4.67 -6.51 8.03
CA GLU A 88 4.81 -5.40 8.96
C GLU A 88 4.38 -4.07 8.33
N LEU A 89 4.77 -3.81 7.08
CA LEU A 89 4.38 -2.60 6.35
C LEU A 89 2.85 -2.47 6.25
N ILE A 90 2.16 -3.55 5.87
CA ILE A 90 0.71 -3.57 5.71
C ILE A 90 0.00 -3.36 7.05
N VAL A 91 0.44 -4.09 8.09
CA VAL A 91 -0.20 -4.04 9.41
C VAL A 91 0.07 -2.70 10.10
N LEU A 92 1.29 -2.16 10.01
CA LEU A 92 1.62 -0.83 10.53
C LEU A 92 0.80 0.25 9.83
N ALA A 93 0.66 0.18 8.51
CA ALA A 93 -0.17 1.12 7.76
C ALA A 93 -1.62 1.08 8.22
N ARG A 94 -2.20 -0.12 8.34
CA ARG A 94 -3.56 -0.30 8.83
C ARG A 94 -3.75 0.19 10.27
N ALA A 95 -2.76 -0.03 11.14
CA ALA A 95 -2.79 0.41 12.54
C ALA A 95 -2.66 1.94 12.69
N LEU A 96 -2.02 2.61 11.73
CA LEU A 96 -1.81 4.05 11.66
C LEU A 96 -2.83 4.77 10.74
N ASP A 97 -3.87 4.07 10.29
CA ASP A 97 -4.93 4.57 9.42
C ASP A 97 -4.40 5.23 8.13
N THR A 98 -3.41 4.59 7.49
CA THR A 98 -2.82 5.00 6.22
C THR A 98 -2.69 3.82 5.23
N ALA A 99 -2.28 4.11 4.00
CA ALA A 99 -1.98 3.09 3.00
C ALA A 99 -0.52 2.59 3.13
N PRO A 100 -0.23 1.30 2.85
CA PRO A 100 1.14 0.76 2.90
C PRO A 100 2.12 1.56 2.03
N ILE A 101 1.65 1.99 0.86
CA ILE A 101 2.47 2.77 -0.08
C ILE A 101 2.84 4.16 0.45
N ALA A 102 2.00 4.75 1.31
CA ALA A 102 2.26 6.04 1.93
C ALA A 102 3.28 5.95 3.08
N LEU A 103 3.51 4.76 3.65
CA LEU A 103 4.64 4.52 4.54
C LEU A 103 5.97 4.35 3.78
N LEU A 104 5.91 3.70 2.62
CA LEU A 104 7.10 3.43 1.79
C LEU A 104 7.58 4.68 1.03
N TYR A 105 6.63 5.44 0.50
CA TYR A 105 6.85 6.67 -0.26
C TYR A 105 6.07 7.84 0.39
N PRO A 106 6.50 8.34 1.55
CA PRO A 106 5.80 9.42 2.22
C PRO A 106 5.95 10.77 1.50
N ALA A 107 4.95 11.63 1.68
CA ALA A 107 4.92 13.00 1.17
C ALA A 107 6.16 13.83 1.58
N PRO A 108 6.51 14.89 0.83
CA PRO A 108 5.83 15.39 -0.37
C PRO A 108 6.20 14.61 -1.64
N TYR A 109 5.22 14.38 -2.52
CA TYR A 109 5.35 13.48 -3.68
C TYR A 109 6.11 14.06 -4.87
N ARG A 110 6.40 15.37 -4.83
CA ARG A 110 7.24 16.08 -5.81
C ARG A 110 8.74 15.86 -5.59
N ASP A 111 9.13 15.40 -4.40
CA ASP A 111 10.52 15.08 -4.10
C ASP A 111 10.97 13.87 -4.93
N THR A 112 12.27 13.73 -5.10
CA THR A 112 12.85 12.62 -5.83
C THR A 112 13.29 11.47 -4.91
N ILE A 113 13.37 10.27 -5.49
CA ILE A 113 13.75 9.03 -4.80
C ILE A 113 14.34 8.03 -5.79
N GLN A 114 15.28 7.24 -5.31
CA GLN A 114 15.76 6.07 -6.02
C GLN A 114 14.73 4.92 -5.95
N ILE A 115 14.07 4.62 -7.08
CA ILE A 115 13.05 3.56 -7.17
C ILE A 115 13.66 2.14 -7.21
N LEU A 116 14.85 2.01 -7.82
CA LEU A 116 15.58 0.74 -7.95
C LEU A 116 17.04 0.94 -7.51
N PRO A 117 17.68 -0.09 -6.91
CA PRO A 117 19.08 0.01 -6.52
C PRO A 117 19.98 0.33 -7.71
N THR A 118 21.09 1.02 -7.45
CA THR A 118 22.09 1.33 -8.48
C THR A 118 22.77 0.04 -8.93
N PRO A 119 22.75 -0.30 -10.22
CA PRO A 119 23.53 -1.43 -10.74
C PRO A 119 25.02 -1.22 -10.49
N GLU A 120 25.79 -2.31 -10.40
CA GLU A 120 27.25 -2.23 -10.27
C GLU A 120 27.85 -1.42 -11.43
N GLY A 121 28.66 -0.40 -11.11
CA GLY A 121 29.24 0.52 -12.10
C GLY A 121 28.27 1.53 -12.73
N GLY A 122 26.99 1.51 -12.32
CA GLY A 122 25.97 2.47 -12.74
C GLY A 122 25.98 3.77 -11.95
N GLN A 123 25.15 4.72 -12.36
CA GLN A 123 24.86 5.95 -11.61
C GLN A 123 23.50 5.82 -10.91
N PRO A 124 23.32 6.36 -9.69
CA PRO A 124 22.02 6.47 -9.06
C PRO A 124 21.03 7.21 -9.97
N ARG A 125 19.78 6.78 -9.96
CA ARG A 125 18.71 7.39 -10.74
C ARG A 125 17.52 7.69 -9.85
N ASP A 126 17.23 8.98 -9.75
CA ASP A 126 16.20 9.52 -8.91
C ASP A 126 14.98 9.93 -9.74
N PHE A 127 13.80 9.56 -9.26
CA PHE A 127 12.51 9.84 -9.88
C PHE A 127 11.60 10.55 -8.89
N GLN A 128 10.65 11.34 -9.37
CA GLN A 128 9.63 11.89 -8.46
C GLN A 128 8.90 10.76 -7.72
N LYS A 129 8.68 10.90 -6.42
CA LYS A 129 8.03 9.87 -5.60
C LYS A 129 6.66 9.47 -6.14
N ILE A 130 5.91 10.37 -6.78
CA ILE A 130 4.63 10.03 -7.40
C ILE A 130 4.76 8.93 -8.46
N VAL A 131 5.84 8.93 -9.25
CA VAL A 131 6.14 7.90 -10.24
C VAL A 131 6.33 6.54 -9.55
N ALA A 132 7.05 6.53 -8.42
CA ALA A 132 7.26 5.32 -7.61
C ALA A 132 5.94 4.75 -7.08
N VAL A 133 5.04 5.63 -6.60
CA VAL A 133 3.72 5.25 -6.09
C VAL A 133 2.85 4.65 -7.20
N GLN A 134 2.79 5.30 -8.36
CA GLN A 134 2.03 4.84 -9.52
C GLN A 134 2.53 3.50 -10.02
N TRP A 135 3.85 3.37 -10.22
CA TRP A 135 4.47 2.14 -10.68
C TRP A 135 4.28 0.98 -9.70
N PHE A 136 4.50 1.21 -8.39
CA PHE A 136 4.27 0.18 -7.38
C PHE A 136 2.81 -0.27 -7.32
N SER A 137 1.89 0.64 -7.64
CA SER A 137 0.48 0.32 -7.75
C SER A 137 0.15 -0.43 -9.05
N GLY A 138 1.09 -0.70 -9.94
CA GLY A 138 0.81 -1.31 -11.24
C GLY A 138 -0.01 -0.41 -12.15
N ASP A 139 0.08 0.92 -11.97
CA ASP A 139 -0.38 1.85 -12.99
C ASP A 139 0.57 1.77 -14.18
N PRO A 140 0.11 1.31 -15.36
CA PRO A 140 0.98 1.06 -16.50
C PRO A 140 1.61 2.34 -17.07
N LYS A 141 1.07 3.52 -16.74
CA LYS A 141 1.49 4.82 -17.28
C LYS A 141 1.56 5.83 -16.14
N PRO A 142 2.69 5.92 -15.42
CA PRO A 142 2.86 6.93 -14.38
C PRO A 142 2.74 8.32 -15.02
N THR A 143 1.54 8.86 -15.02
CA THR A 143 1.24 10.16 -15.63
C THR A 143 1.66 11.20 -14.60
N LEU A 144 2.68 11.98 -14.94
CA LEU A 144 3.07 13.11 -14.13
C LEU A 144 2.10 14.25 -14.43
N ASP A 145 1.42 14.77 -13.41
CA ASP A 145 0.66 16.02 -13.53
C ASP A 145 1.64 17.19 -13.76
N LEU A 146 2.08 17.35 -15.00
CA LEU A 146 2.77 18.55 -15.45
C LEU A 146 1.70 19.63 -15.72
N PRO A 147 1.83 20.83 -15.14
CA PRO A 147 0.90 21.91 -15.39
C PRO A 147 1.15 22.55 -16.77
N ASP A 148 0.80 21.85 -17.85
CA ASP A 148 0.42 22.44 -19.15
C ASP A 148 -0.19 21.35 -20.06
N ASN A 149 -1.31 21.66 -20.71
CA ASN A 149 -2.12 20.74 -21.51
C ASN A 149 -1.60 20.56 -22.95
N SER A 150 -0.27 20.56 -23.14
CA SER A 150 0.34 20.18 -24.42
C SER A 150 0.49 18.66 -24.44
N ALA A 151 -0.27 17.98 -25.31
CA ALA A 151 -0.16 16.57 -25.71
C ALA A 151 0.78 15.76 -24.79
N GLN A 152 0.22 15.21 -23.71
CA GLN A 152 0.92 14.42 -22.69
C GLN A 152 1.99 13.55 -23.37
N PRO A 153 3.30 13.84 -23.23
CA PRO A 153 4.29 12.83 -23.54
C PRO A 153 4.05 11.75 -22.49
N GLU A 154 3.43 10.66 -22.93
CA GLU A 154 3.26 9.45 -22.13
C GLU A 154 4.63 9.13 -21.54
N LEU A 155 4.81 9.40 -20.25
CA LEU A 155 6.04 9.09 -19.53
C LEU A 155 6.08 7.58 -19.39
N THR A 156 6.58 6.93 -20.43
CA THR A 156 6.84 5.50 -20.42
C THR A 156 7.97 5.25 -19.43
N LEU A 157 7.95 4.08 -18.78
CA LEU A 157 9.07 3.64 -17.94
C LEU A 157 10.39 3.64 -18.75
N ASP A 158 10.30 3.41 -20.06
CA ASP A 158 11.42 3.54 -21.00
C ASP A 158 11.96 4.98 -21.13
N ALA A 159 11.08 5.99 -21.26
CA ALA A 159 11.46 7.41 -21.26
C ALA A 159 12.09 7.84 -19.93
N LEU A 160 11.76 7.15 -18.84
CA LEU A 160 12.37 7.30 -17.51
C LEU A 160 13.70 6.53 -17.36
N GLY A 161 14.18 5.83 -18.40
CA GLY A 161 15.38 5.00 -18.32
C GLY A 161 15.21 3.76 -17.42
N LEU A 162 13.98 3.46 -17.02
CA LEU A 162 13.53 2.19 -16.44
C LEU A 162 13.09 1.26 -17.58
N SER A 163 13.93 1.18 -18.63
CA SER A 163 13.62 0.41 -19.83
C SER A 163 13.19 -0.99 -19.44
N MET A 164 11.99 -1.34 -19.88
CA MET A 164 11.40 -2.62 -19.56
C MET A 164 12.06 -3.66 -20.42
N VAL A 165 12.51 -4.76 -19.81
CA VAL A 165 13.17 -5.86 -20.54
C VAL A 165 12.28 -6.35 -21.69
N ASP A 166 10.96 -6.32 -21.50
CA ASP A 166 9.97 -6.61 -22.53
C ASP A 166 8.66 -5.86 -22.22
N GLN A 167 8.32 -4.88 -23.06
CA GLN A 167 7.07 -4.10 -22.94
C GLN A 167 5.82 -4.98 -23.05
N MET A 168 5.83 -5.93 -24.00
CA MET A 168 4.69 -6.80 -24.25
C MET A 168 4.43 -7.72 -23.05
N ASN A 169 5.49 -8.24 -22.41
CA ASN A 169 5.34 -9.08 -21.23
C ASN A 169 4.79 -8.31 -20.04
N TYR A 170 5.25 -7.09 -19.80
CA TYR A 170 4.73 -6.29 -18.70
C TYR A 170 3.27 -5.91 -18.90
N ASP A 171 2.89 -5.47 -20.10
CA ASP A 171 1.50 -5.14 -20.41
C ASP A 171 0.61 -6.38 -20.26
N SER A 172 1.10 -7.55 -20.68
CA SER A 172 0.44 -8.84 -20.49
C SER A 172 0.27 -9.19 -19.00
N HIS A 173 1.31 -9.01 -18.18
CA HIS A 173 1.26 -9.29 -16.74
C HIS A 173 0.33 -8.33 -15.97
N LEU A 174 0.16 -7.09 -16.45
CA LEU A 174 -0.74 -6.11 -15.85
C LEU A 174 -2.17 -6.17 -16.39
N LEU A 175 -2.45 -6.96 -17.42
CA LEU A 175 -3.74 -6.98 -18.10
C LEU A 175 -4.89 -7.36 -17.15
N ALA A 176 -4.68 -8.37 -16.29
CA ALA A 176 -5.67 -8.78 -15.30
C ALA A 176 -5.94 -7.67 -14.28
N LEU A 177 -4.89 -7.04 -13.73
CA LEU A 177 -5.00 -5.91 -12.81
C LEU A 177 -5.72 -4.71 -13.45
N THR A 178 -5.37 -4.39 -14.70
CA THR A 178 -5.96 -3.28 -15.46
C THR A 178 -7.45 -3.53 -15.72
N ARG A 179 -7.82 -4.75 -16.09
CA ARG A 179 -9.23 -5.15 -16.27
C ARG A 179 -10.00 -5.07 -14.96
N ALA A 180 -9.44 -5.59 -13.87
CA ALA A 180 -10.05 -5.55 -12.55
C ALA A 180 -10.31 -4.12 -12.07
N ARG A 181 -9.36 -3.20 -12.29
CA ARG A 181 -9.54 -1.77 -12.00
C ARG A 181 -10.69 -1.15 -12.78
N LYS A 182 -10.68 -1.36 -14.09
CA LYS A 182 -11.74 -0.84 -14.97
C LYS A 182 -13.11 -1.41 -14.57
N ALA A 183 -13.17 -2.69 -14.20
CA ALA A 183 -14.39 -3.32 -13.72
C ALA A 183 -14.84 -2.70 -12.38
N SER A 184 -13.91 -2.44 -11.47
CA SER A 184 -14.19 -1.75 -10.20
C SER A 184 -14.74 -0.33 -10.41
N ASP A 185 -14.18 0.44 -11.34
CA ASP A 185 -14.66 1.80 -11.64
C ASP A 185 -16.08 1.78 -12.23
N LEU A 186 -16.35 0.84 -13.14
CA LEU A 186 -17.69 0.65 -13.69
C LEU A 186 -18.67 0.17 -12.63
N ALA A 187 -18.24 -0.69 -11.70
CA ALA A 187 -19.07 -1.13 -10.59
C ALA A 187 -19.44 0.04 -9.67
N ALA A 188 -18.50 0.93 -9.35
CA ALA A 188 -18.77 2.14 -8.57
C ALA A 188 -19.82 3.02 -9.27
N ARG A 189 -19.67 3.25 -10.58
CA ARG A 189 -20.65 4.00 -11.37
C ARG A 189 -22.03 3.32 -11.38
N LYS A 190 -22.07 2.00 -11.52
CA LYS A 190 -23.31 1.21 -11.48
C LYS A 190 -24.02 1.38 -10.14
N TRP A 191 -23.30 1.36 -9.02
CA TRP A 191 -23.87 1.58 -7.69
C TRP A 191 -24.49 2.97 -7.53
N ASP A 192 -23.86 4.01 -8.06
CA ASP A 192 -24.44 5.36 -8.08
C ASP A 192 -25.77 5.40 -8.84
N LEU A 193 -25.86 4.70 -9.97
CA LEU A 193 -27.10 4.60 -10.74
C LEU A 193 -28.18 3.79 -10.01
N ILE A 194 -27.83 2.68 -9.37
CA ILE A 194 -28.75 1.89 -8.55
C ILE A 194 -29.31 2.75 -7.41
N ALA A 195 -28.46 3.53 -6.74
CA ALA A 195 -28.88 4.43 -5.67
C ALA A 195 -29.84 5.52 -6.21
N LYS A 196 -29.52 6.12 -7.37
CA LYS A 196 -30.39 7.07 -8.06
C LYS A 196 -31.74 6.45 -8.44
N LEU A 197 -31.74 5.28 -9.06
CA LEU A 197 -32.94 4.55 -9.46
C LEU A 197 -33.84 4.28 -8.26
N ARG A 198 -33.27 3.87 -7.12
CA ARG A 198 -34.01 3.66 -5.87
C ARG A 198 -34.69 4.94 -5.38
N VAL A 199 -33.97 6.08 -5.39
CA VAL A 199 -34.52 7.38 -5.00
C VAL A 199 -35.66 7.79 -5.93
N ARG A 200 -35.46 7.67 -7.25
CA ARG A 200 -36.48 8.04 -8.27
C ARG A 200 -37.73 7.18 -8.19
N ARG A 201 -37.58 5.85 -8.02
CA ARG A 201 -38.72 4.94 -7.78
C ARG A 201 -39.51 5.32 -6.53
N ASN A 202 -38.83 5.71 -5.45
CA ASN A 202 -39.51 6.13 -4.23
C ASN A 202 -40.25 7.46 -4.41
N ALA A 203 -39.64 8.45 -5.07
CA ALA A 203 -40.27 9.73 -5.38
C ALA A 203 -41.53 9.55 -6.25
N LYS A 204 -41.45 8.69 -7.28
CA LYS A 204 -42.61 8.31 -8.12
C LYS A 204 -43.72 7.67 -7.29
N ARG A 205 -43.39 6.75 -6.39
CA ARG A 205 -44.36 6.08 -5.49
C ARG A 205 -45.05 7.06 -4.53
N GLN A 206 -44.33 8.08 -4.07
CA GLN A 206 -44.86 9.10 -3.16
C GLN A 206 -45.52 10.28 -3.89
N GLY A 207 -45.47 10.33 -5.22
CA GLY A 207 -45.99 11.45 -6.01
C GLY A 207 -45.24 12.76 -5.79
N LEU A 208 -44.00 12.70 -5.30
CA LEU A 208 -43.21 13.88 -4.91
C LEU A 208 -42.51 14.57 -6.09
N ASP A 209 -42.29 13.86 -7.21
CA ASP A 209 -41.65 14.36 -8.42
C ASP A 209 -42.34 13.81 -9.69
N LYS A 210 -42.25 14.56 -10.81
CA LYS A 210 -42.63 14.07 -12.14
C LYS A 210 -41.55 13.13 -12.69
N VAL A 211 -41.55 11.89 -12.20
CA VAL A 211 -40.67 10.83 -12.70
C VAL A 211 -41.40 10.03 -13.79
N SER A 212 -40.91 10.05 -15.02
CA SER A 212 -41.47 9.25 -16.12
C SER A 212 -41.08 7.77 -16.00
N ASP A 213 -41.81 6.87 -16.65
CA ASP A 213 -41.35 5.47 -16.79
C ASP A 213 -40.09 5.39 -17.66
N GLU A 214 -40.01 6.21 -18.72
CA GLU A 214 -38.83 6.33 -19.59
C GLU A 214 -37.54 6.61 -18.80
N GLU A 215 -37.57 7.54 -17.83
CA GLU A 215 -36.40 7.83 -16.99
C GLU A 215 -35.94 6.60 -16.17
N LEU A 216 -36.89 5.83 -15.66
CA LEU A 216 -36.59 4.63 -14.86
C LEU A 216 -36.08 3.48 -15.73
N ASP A 217 -36.61 3.37 -16.95
CA ASP A 217 -36.19 2.38 -17.93
C ASP A 217 -34.78 2.70 -18.46
N ASP A 218 -34.47 3.97 -18.75
CA ASP A 218 -33.14 4.41 -19.15
C ASP A 218 -32.09 4.09 -18.07
N LEU A 219 -32.38 4.41 -16.80
CA LEU A 219 -31.51 4.06 -15.68
C LEU A 219 -31.32 2.55 -15.54
N THR A 220 -32.38 1.76 -15.77
CA THR A 220 -32.32 0.30 -15.69
C THR A 220 -31.48 -0.26 -16.85
N ALA A 221 -31.61 0.29 -18.05
CA ALA A 221 -30.80 -0.09 -19.21
C ALA A 221 -29.31 0.24 -19.00
N GLU A 222 -28.97 1.47 -18.55
CA GLU A 222 -27.58 1.87 -18.28
C GLU A 222 -26.93 0.97 -17.21
N ILE A 223 -27.68 0.58 -16.17
CA ILE A 223 -27.22 -0.39 -15.16
C ILE A 223 -26.91 -1.76 -15.79
N GLY A 224 -27.78 -2.24 -16.69
CA GLY A 224 -27.60 -3.50 -17.42
C GLY A 224 -26.36 -3.49 -18.31
N GLU A 225 -26.16 -2.43 -19.10
CA GLU A 225 -24.98 -2.27 -19.96
C GLU A 225 -23.68 -2.23 -19.15
N LEU A 226 -23.69 -1.53 -18.00
CA LEU A 226 -22.54 -1.53 -17.10
C LEU A 226 -22.25 -2.92 -16.54
N GLN A 227 -23.28 -3.68 -16.17
CA GLN A 227 -23.14 -5.06 -15.69
C GLN A 227 -22.50 -5.95 -16.76
N GLU A 228 -23.01 -5.94 -17.99
CA GLU A 228 -22.44 -6.73 -19.09
C GLU A 228 -20.96 -6.40 -19.31
N ARG A 229 -20.60 -5.12 -19.27
CA ARG A 229 -19.21 -4.68 -19.46
C ARG A 229 -18.29 -5.07 -18.30
N ILE A 230 -18.80 -5.09 -17.07
CA ILE A 230 -18.09 -5.59 -15.89
C ILE A 230 -17.83 -7.10 -16.06
N ASP A 231 -18.85 -7.86 -16.46
CA ASP A 231 -18.74 -9.31 -16.62
C ASP A 231 -17.74 -9.69 -17.72
N GLU A 232 -17.74 -8.98 -18.85
CA GLU A 232 -16.73 -9.16 -19.90
C GLU A 232 -15.30 -8.90 -19.40
N LEU A 233 -15.09 -7.85 -18.59
CA LEU A 233 -13.76 -7.56 -18.03
C LEU A 233 -13.28 -8.65 -17.08
N TRP A 234 -14.17 -9.22 -16.27
CA TRP A 234 -13.84 -10.31 -15.36
C TRP A 234 -13.60 -11.64 -16.09
N LYS A 235 -14.42 -11.98 -17.09
CA LYS A 235 -14.20 -13.17 -17.94
C LYS A 235 -12.81 -13.16 -18.57
N LEU A 236 -12.39 -12.00 -19.07
CA LEU A 236 -11.09 -11.85 -19.72
C LEU A 236 -9.92 -11.82 -18.71
N GLY A 237 -10.17 -11.61 -17.42
CA GLY A 237 -9.15 -11.61 -16.37
C GLY A 237 -8.65 -12.99 -15.94
N GLY A 238 -9.34 -14.07 -16.32
CA GLY A 238 -9.16 -15.39 -15.70
C GLY A 238 -8.28 -16.39 -16.47
N ARG A 239 -7.01 -16.50 -16.07
CA ARG A 239 -6.61 -17.69 -15.31
C ARG A 239 -6.59 -17.24 -13.85
N ASP A 240 -7.58 -17.70 -13.07
CA ASP A 240 -7.83 -17.46 -11.64
C ASP A 240 -8.38 -16.08 -11.24
N LEU A 241 -9.68 -16.01 -10.92
CA LEU A 241 -10.23 -16.23 -9.57
C LEU A 241 -11.76 -16.21 -9.69
N HIS A 242 -12.42 -17.21 -9.12
CA HIS A 242 -13.86 -17.47 -9.23
C HIS A 242 -14.71 -16.21 -9.00
N ALA A 243 -15.63 -15.97 -9.93
CA ALA A 243 -16.68 -14.93 -9.85
C ALA A 243 -17.59 -15.08 -8.60
N GLU A 244 -17.49 -16.20 -7.89
CA GLU A 244 -18.26 -16.54 -6.69
C GLU A 244 -17.95 -15.60 -5.50
N ALA A 245 -16.77 -14.99 -5.41
CA ALA A 245 -16.40 -14.13 -4.29
C ALA A 245 -17.14 -12.77 -4.28
N VAL A 246 -17.66 -12.32 -5.43
CA VAL A 246 -18.50 -11.11 -5.51
C VAL A 246 -19.94 -11.47 -5.12
N ASP A 247 -20.45 -12.62 -5.59
CA ASP A 247 -21.80 -13.07 -5.23
C ASP A 247 -21.95 -13.37 -3.73
N GLU A 248 -20.95 -13.98 -3.08
CA GLU A 248 -20.98 -14.24 -1.64
C GLU A 248 -20.84 -12.96 -0.79
N MET A 249 -20.17 -11.92 -1.26
CA MET A 249 -20.04 -10.65 -0.52
C MET A 249 -21.30 -9.77 -0.62
N PHE A 250 -22.15 -10.02 -1.62
CA PHE A 250 -23.30 -9.17 -1.96
C PHE A 250 -24.65 -9.91 -1.99
N GLY A 251 -24.66 -11.23 -1.81
CA GLY A 251 -25.83 -12.10 -1.98
C GLY A 251 -26.72 -12.32 -0.76
N ASP A 252 -26.40 -11.79 0.42
CA ASP A 252 -27.26 -11.97 1.60
C ASP A 252 -27.60 -10.63 2.26
N ARG A 253 -28.65 -9.99 1.74
CA ARG A 253 -29.43 -8.96 2.46
C ARG A 253 -30.91 -8.91 2.06
N ASP A 254 -31.46 -10.02 1.60
CA ASP A 254 -32.91 -10.24 1.51
C ASP A 254 -33.25 -11.59 2.16
N GLY A 255 -33.30 -11.58 3.49
CA GLY A 255 -33.58 -12.74 4.33
C GLY A 255 -33.90 -12.33 5.77
N GLY A 256 -34.98 -11.56 5.95
CA GLY A 256 -35.49 -11.13 7.26
C GLY A 256 -36.61 -10.11 7.15
#